data_AF-A0A2V3JJH1-F1
#
_entry.id   AF-A0A2V3JJH1-F1
#
_cell.length_a   1.000
_cell.length_b   1.000
_cell.length_c   1.000
_cell.angle_alpha   90.00
_cell.angle_beta   90.00
_cell.angle_gamma   90.00
#
_symmetry.space_group_name_H-M   'P 1'
#
loop_
_entity.id
_entity.type
_entity.pdbx_description
1 polymer ?
#
loop_
_entity_poly.entity_id
_entity_poly.type
_entity_poly.pdbx_seq_one_letter_code
_entity_poly.pdbx_strand_id
1 'polypeptide(L)'
;MRLKRGFNIVENEYDHFEDTMTLLEFLNNIRRDEQIPSRLTVKGLDTLLLNSCDQEEMGMFIGELLRDGQSKGLIRTSTVVQFIVNGKITKDIHTKIKV
;
A
#
# COMPACT_ATOMS: atom_id res chain seq x y z
N MET A 1 8.83 -0.78 15.03
CA MET A 1 9.34 -0.59 13.66
C MET A 1 9.30 0.91 13.36
N ARG A 2 10.23 1.46 12.56
CA ARG A 2 10.16 2.87 12.12
C ARG A 2 9.70 2.89 10.66
N LEU A 3 8.63 3.63 10.36
CA LEU A 3 8.13 3.79 9.00
C LEU A 3 9.16 4.53 8.13
N LYS A 4 9.31 4.08 6.89
CA LYS A 4 10.17 4.71 5.88
C LYS A 4 9.34 5.57 4.93
N ARG A 5 9.98 6.52 4.26
CA ARG A 5 9.39 7.23 3.11
C ARG A 5 9.03 6.22 2.03
N GLY A 6 7.90 6.43 1.36
CA GLY A 6 7.29 5.51 0.42
C GLY A 6 6.28 4.57 1.09
N PHE A 7 6.19 3.36 0.56
CA PHE A 7 5.21 2.36 0.95
C PHE A 7 5.75 1.42 2.02
N ASN A 8 4.98 1.21 3.08
CA ASN A 8 5.30 0.29 4.17
C ASN A 8 4.15 -0.70 4.30
N ILE A 9 4.43 -1.99 4.37
CA ILE A 9 3.43 -3.03 4.69
C ILE A 9 3.64 -3.39 6.16
N VAL A 10 2.57 -3.31 6.95
CA VAL A 10 2.62 -3.44 8.42
C VAL A 10 1.48 -4.30 8.94
N GLU A 11 1.75 -5.09 9.98
CA GLU A 11 0.74 -5.94 10.63
C GLU A 11 -0.22 -5.15 11.52
N ASN A 12 0.27 -4.05 12.10
CA ASN A 12 -0.48 -3.16 12.96
C ASN A 12 -0.16 -1.71 12.59
N GLU A 13 -1.07 -0.80 12.92
CA GLU A 13 -0.82 0.63 12.82
C GLU A 13 0.37 1.00 13.72
N TYR A 14 1.45 1.50 13.12
CA TYR A 14 2.67 1.85 13.87
C TYR A 14 2.69 3.30 14.33
N ASP A 15 2.21 4.20 13.47
CA ASP A 15 2.03 5.61 13.77
C ASP A 15 0.57 5.97 13.48
N HIS A 16 -0.05 6.74 14.37
CA HIS A 16 -1.38 7.27 14.08
C HIS A 16 -1.30 8.38 13.04
N PHE A 17 -2.00 8.21 11.92
CA PHE A 17 -2.15 9.20 10.86
C PHE A 17 -3.61 9.63 10.78
N GLU A 18 -3.87 10.94 10.65
CA GLU A 18 -5.22 11.49 10.52
C GLU A 18 -5.91 10.99 9.25
N ASP A 19 -5.17 10.91 8.14
CA ASP A 19 -5.67 10.38 6.89
C ASP A 19 -5.67 8.85 6.90
N THR A 20 -6.86 8.27 6.75
CA THR A 20 -7.07 6.83 6.57
C THR A 20 -8.07 6.57 5.45
N MET A 21 -7.77 5.62 4.56
CA MET A 21 -8.70 5.19 3.50
C MET A 21 -8.56 3.70 3.18
N THR A 22 -9.50 3.17 2.42
CA THR A 22 -9.44 1.81 1.86
C THR A 22 -8.47 1.75 0.69
N LEU A 23 -7.98 0.55 0.36
CA LEU A 23 -7.16 0.34 -0.83
C LEU A 23 -7.88 0.79 -2.11
N LEU A 24 -9.19 0.54 -2.22
CA LEU A 24 -9.97 0.93 -3.39
C LEU A 24 -10.05 2.44 -3.58
N GLU A 25 -10.26 3.20 -2.49
CA GLU A 25 -10.22 4.67 -2.52
C GLU A 25 -8.83 5.17 -2.91
N PHE A 26 -7.79 4.60 -2.31
CA PHE A 26 -6.41 4.95 -2.62
C PHE A 26 -6.05 4.73 -4.10
N LEU A 27 -6.41 3.57 -4.66
CA LEU A 27 -6.19 3.26 -6.09
C LEU A 27 -7.04 4.16 -7.00
N ASN A 28 -8.28 4.47 -6.60
CA ASN A 28 -9.11 5.42 -7.35
C ASN A 28 -8.50 6.82 -7.36
N ASN A 29 -7.94 7.30 -6.26
CA ASN A 29 -7.29 8.60 -6.18
C ASN A 29 -6.08 8.65 -7.13
N ILE A 30 -5.25 7.60 -7.16
CA ILE A 30 -4.16 7.49 -8.16
C ILE A 30 -4.73 7.55 -9.58
N ARG A 31 -5.79 6.80 -9.88
CA ARG A 31 -6.41 6.76 -11.21
C ARG A 31 -7.02 8.10 -11.64
N ARG A 32 -7.49 8.91 -10.69
CA ARG A 32 -8.06 10.24 -10.91
C ARG A 32 -7.02 11.36 -10.88
N ASP A 33 -5.74 11.01 -10.80
CA ASP A 33 -4.63 11.93 -10.67
C ASP A 33 -4.77 12.87 -9.45
N GLU A 34 -5.37 12.37 -8.37
CA GLU A 34 -5.54 13.09 -7.11
C GLU A 34 -4.28 12.97 -6.24
N GLN A 35 -3.96 14.04 -5.52
CA GLN A 35 -2.79 14.05 -4.64
C GLN A 35 -2.98 13.15 -3.43
N ILE A 36 -1.95 12.34 -3.14
CA ILE A 36 -1.96 11.46 -1.98
C ILE A 36 -1.49 12.22 -0.74
N PRO A 37 -2.20 12.11 0.40
CA PRO A 37 -1.76 12.70 1.66
C PRO A 37 -0.37 12.26 2.07
N SER A 38 0.38 13.17 2.70
CA SER A 38 1.79 12.94 3.05
C SER A 38 2.00 11.83 4.10
N ARG A 39 1.00 11.55 4.92
CA ARG A 39 1.00 10.50 5.94
C ARG A 39 -0.33 9.80 5.87
N LEU A 40 -0.36 8.59 5.30
CA LEU A 40 -1.61 7.92 4.96
C LEU A 40 -1.63 6.48 5.45
N THR A 41 -2.73 6.10 6.10
CA THR A 41 -3.04 4.71 6.43
C THR A 41 -3.99 4.13 5.38
N VAL A 42 -3.60 3.00 4.78
CA VAL A 42 -4.40 2.28 3.80
C VAL A 42 -4.78 0.91 4.35
N LYS A 43 -6.06 0.55 4.28
CA LYS A 43 -6.60 -0.72 4.80
C LYS A 43 -7.17 -1.60 3.68
N GLY A 44 -7.13 -2.92 3.87
CA GLY A 44 -7.78 -3.89 2.97
C GLY A 44 -6.91 -4.43 1.83
N LEU A 45 -5.59 -4.23 1.89
CA LEU A 45 -4.65 -4.82 0.93
C LEU A 45 -4.66 -6.36 0.99
N ASP A 46 -4.60 -6.90 2.20
CA ASP A 46 -4.75 -8.32 2.52
C ASP A 46 -6.04 -8.92 1.94
N THR A 47 -7.16 -8.23 2.16
CA THR A 47 -8.49 -8.68 1.74
C THR A 47 -8.55 -8.79 0.22
N LEU A 48 -8.01 -7.80 -0.49
CA LEU A 48 -8.01 -7.81 -1.95
C LEU A 48 -7.09 -8.90 -2.52
N LEU A 49 -5.90 -9.10 -1.95
CA LEU A 49 -4.97 -10.15 -2.37
C LEU A 49 -5.49 -11.56 -2.05
N LEU A 50 -6.19 -11.76 -0.93
CA LEU A 50 -6.75 -13.06 -0.56
C LEU A 50 -7.98 -13.44 -1.40
N ASN A 51 -8.73 -12.46 -1.89
CA ASN A 51 -9.94 -12.70 -2.69
C ASN A 51 -9.70 -12.64 -4.20
N SER A 52 -8.48 -12.32 -4.67
CA SER A 52 -8.17 -12.33 -6.10
C SER A 52 -8.01 -13.76 -6.62
N CYS A 53 -8.64 -14.08 -7.75
CA CYS A 53 -8.46 -15.38 -8.42
C CYS A 53 -7.00 -15.66 -8.78
N ASP A 54 -6.24 -14.61 -9.14
CA ASP A 54 -4.80 -14.66 -9.39
C ASP A 54 -4.10 -13.59 -8.55
N GLN A 55 -3.39 -14.03 -7.50
CA GLN A 55 -2.69 -13.16 -6.58
C GLN A 55 -1.44 -12.52 -7.20
N GLU A 56 -0.81 -13.20 -8.16
CA GLU A 56 0.38 -12.71 -8.84
C GLU A 56 0.01 -11.59 -9.80
N GLU A 57 -1.01 -11.80 -10.63
CA GLU A 57 -1.56 -10.78 -11.51
C GLU A 57 -2.04 -9.55 -10.71
N MET A 58 -2.78 -9.77 -9.63
CA MET A 58 -3.26 -8.68 -8.78
C MET A 58 -2.10 -7.91 -8.12
N GLY A 59 -1.07 -8.61 -7.65
CA GLY A 59 0.13 -7.99 -7.10
C GLY A 59 0.88 -7.14 -8.13
N MET A 60 0.98 -7.61 -9.38
CA MET A 60 1.56 -6.85 -10.49
C MET A 60 0.74 -5.59 -10.79
N PHE A 61 -0.58 -5.73 -10.91
CA PHE A 61 -1.48 -4.62 -11.18
C PHE A 61 -1.39 -3.50 -10.13
N ILE A 62 -1.43 -3.85 -8.84
CA ILE A 62 -1.24 -2.88 -7.75
C ILE A 62 0.15 -2.23 -7.84
N GLY A 63 1.18 -3.03 -8.10
CA GLY A 63 2.55 -2.54 -8.25
C GLY A 63 2.71 -1.53 -9.38
N GLU A 64 2.04 -1.75 -10.51
CA GLU A 64 2.02 -0.83 -11.65
C GLU A 64 1.31 0.48 -11.31
N LEU A 65 0.12 0.43 -10.69
CA LEU A 65 -0.60 1.63 -10.26
C LEU A 65 0.21 2.47 -9.26
N LEU A 66 0.87 1.82 -8.29
CA LEU A 66 1.74 2.51 -7.35
C LEU A 66 2.91 3.21 -8.04
N ARG A 67 3.50 2.57 -9.06
CA ARG A 67 4.59 3.14 -9.85
C ARG A 67 4.12 4.30 -10.72
N ASP A 68 2.92 4.19 -11.30
CA ASP A 68 2.29 5.27 -12.08
C ASP A 68 1.99 6.49 -11.20
N GLY A 69 1.44 6.29 -10.00
CA GLY A 69 1.22 7.37 -9.05
C GLY A 69 2.52 8.08 -8.62
N GLN A 70 3.62 7.34 -8.50
CA GLN A 70 4.94 7.92 -8.25
C GLN A 70 5.49 8.70 -9.45
N SER A 71 5.40 8.14 -10.67
CA SER A 71 5.93 8.77 -11.89
C SER A 71 5.21 10.07 -12.21
N LYS A 72 3.90 10.14 -11.94
CA LYS A 72 3.05 11.32 -12.09
C LYS A 72 3.22 12.36 -10.97
N GLY A 73 4.00 12.07 -9.93
CA GLY A 73 4.20 12.99 -8.80
C GLY A 73 2.99 13.11 -7.85
N LEU A 74 2.02 12.19 -7.93
CA LEU A 74 0.89 12.09 -6.99
C LEU A 74 1.35 11.64 -5.60
N ILE A 75 2.56 11.09 -5.52
CA ILE A 75 3.17 10.60 -4.28
C ILE A 75 4.49 11.33 -4.10
N ARG A 76 4.49 12.30 -3.18
CA ARG A 76 5.69 13.10 -2.88
C ARG A 76 6.80 12.23 -2.30
N THR A 77 8.06 12.64 -2.48
CA THR A 77 9.24 11.92 -1.94
C THR A 77 9.24 11.82 -0.42
N SER A 78 8.55 12.72 0.28
CA SER A 78 8.39 12.72 1.73
C SER A 78 7.20 11.90 2.23
N THR A 79 6.37 11.38 1.32
CA THR A 79 5.14 10.66 1.67
C THR A 79 5.46 9.37 2.41
N VAL A 80 4.69 9.07 3.44
CA VAL A 80 4.73 7.81 4.18
C VAL A 80 3.35 7.19 4.11
N VAL A 81 3.25 6.07 3.40
CA VAL A 81 2.02 5.29 3.33
C VAL A 81 2.25 3.99 4.10
N GLN A 82 1.33 3.66 5.01
CA GLN A 82 1.29 2.36 5.68
C GLN A 82 0.08 1.56 5.20
N PHE A 83 0.33 0.40 4.59
CA PHE A 83 -0.68 -0.59 4.25
C PHE A 83 -0.80 -1.55 5.42
N ILE A 84 -1.95 -1.53 6.10
CA ILE A 84 -2.24 -2.46 7.18
C ILE A 84 -2.75 -3.76 6.58
N VAL A 85 -2.10 -4.86 6.94
CA VAL A 85 -2.50 -6.22 6.57
C VAL A 85 -2.86 -7.00 7.84
N ASN A 86 -4.03 -7.64 7.86
CA ASN A 86 -4.41 -8.54 8.95
C ASN A 86 -3.79 -9.91 8.66
N GLY A 87 -2.57 -10.10 9.15
CA GLY A 87 -1.82 -11.33 8.94
C GLY A 87 -0.44 -11.24 9.55
N LYS A 88 0.30 -12.36 9.54
CA LYS A 88 1.67 -12.39 10.04
C LYS A 88 2.63 -12.28 8.86
N ILE A 89 3.37 -11.18 8.78
CA ILE A 89 4.38 -10.97 7.75
C ILE A 89 5.56 -11.89 8.06
N THR A 90 5.69 -12.98 7.31
CA THR A 90 6.85 -13.87 7.38
C THR A 90 7.84 -13.50 6.27
N LYS A 91 9.11 -13.28 6.65
CA LYS A 91 10.19 -13.09 5.68
C LYS A 91 10.67 -14.46 5.19
N ASP A 92 10.30 -14.82 3.97
CA ASP A 92 10.96 -15.90 3.24
C ASP A 92 12.25 -15.35 2.58
N ILE A 93 13.30 -16.17 2.50
CA ILE A 93 14.68 -15.80 2.14
C ILE A 93 14.77 -15.28 0.68
N HIS A 94 13.70 -15.49 -0.09
CA HIS A 94 13.48 -14.95 -1.43
C HIS A 94 12.50 -13.77 -1.43
N THR A 95 12.72 -12.73 -0.63
CA THR A 95 12.14 -11.37 -0.76
C THR A 95 10.67 -11.29 -1.25
N LYS A 96 9.80 -12.22 -0.85
CA LYS A 96 8.38 -12.24 -1.17
C LYS A 96 7.66 -12.41 0.15
N ILE A 97 6.93 -11.38 0.55
CA ILE A 97 6.06 -11.41 1.73
C ILE A 97 5.00 -12.47 1.45
N LYS A 98 4.95 -13.52 2.27
CA LYS A 98 3.81 -14.44 2.34
C LYS A 98 2.88 -13.95 3.44
N VAL A 99 1.61 -13.75 3.07
CA VAL A 99 0.49 -13.44 3.99
C VAL A 99 -0.30 -14.73 4.21
#